data_AF-A0AAD7FCU8-F1
#
_entry.id   AF-A0AAD7FCU8-F1
#
_cell.length_a   1.000
_cell.length_b   1.000
_cell.length_c   1.000
_cell.angle_alpha   90.00
_cell.angle_beta   90.00
_cell.angle_gamma   90.00
#
_symmetry.space_group_name_H-M   'P 1'
#
loop_
_entity.id
_entity.type
_entity.pdbx_description
1 polymer ?
#
loop_
_entity_poly.entity_id
_entity_poly.type
_entity_poly.pdbx_seq_one_letter_code
_entity_poly.pdbx_strand_id
1 'polypeptide(L)'
;MSDLPSEHLEAMALPFSTPDSSNLRNSGRPFPPRDFDTLNYVTPDTWKSLRLPKTRNHQDLSMFPSMHLDILLQVLGHLHPLDLLHLSRTSREFRELLHSATAESIWRHAFGGDTGLPAPPKSIPSARIWARLIYGPNFCEECGEPRCLPDYTLWRRLCERCIWKLGKEIPGYTENHEIHDLIPKTSRQGGDERGLGMSLTHKFDRAAALVILELYERHSVQDAPLGLEEFVKSRRAAVAGVKSAASNCASWAQQVLDGIESRNSDRYKNIVDLIKKWLLREGWAAADIHNASWDYKIQHLRIIPTVKHRLWKRLRPYIVPHVAHARAGRLERERSALCWRRKAVIHQAALNALSEPAPGPVKLKLFYPPPNELLTEFPPLVALLEDPSGDELAPDDPRLIAALTGSEVRGFLHEWAACVAMAGMCAFFFSFYYLPS
;
A
#
# COMPACT_ATOMS: atom_id res chain seq x y z
N MET A 1 -28.45 48.88 11.29
CA MET A 1 -28.08 49.72 10.15
C MET A 1 -26.85 50.53 10.52
N SER A 2 -25.68 50.05 10.12
CA SER A 2 -24.47 50.81 9.80
C SER A 2 -23.36 49.81 9.54
N ASP A 3 -22.79 49.92 8.34
CA ASP A 3 -21.86 49.02 7.70
C ASP A 3 -20.51 48.91 8.42
N LEU A 4 -19.93 47.72 8.40
CA LEU A 4 -18.49 47.49 8.63
C LEU A 4 -17.92 46.72 7.42
N PRO A 5 -16.70 47.06 6.97
CA PRO A 5 -16.32 46.94 5.56
C PRO A 5 -15.80 45.56 5.17
N SER A 6 -16.17 45.17 3.95
CA SER A 6 -15.91 43.91 3.25
C SER A 6 -14.44 43.69 2.80
N GLU A 7 -13.44 44.24 3.49
CA GLU A 7 -12.05 44.26 2.99
C GLU A 7 -11.12 43.18 3.57
N HIS A 8 -11.55 42.38 4.55
CA HIS A 8 -10.71 41.33 5.14
C HIS A 8 -10.82 39.94 4.50
N LEU A 9 -11.63 39.77 3.44
CA LEU A 9 -11.81 38.48 2.74
C LEU A 9 -11.03 38.36 1.42
N GLU A 10 -10.39 39.42 0.93
CA GLU A 10 -9.68 39.42 -0.36
C GLU A 10 -8.17 39.06 -0.28
N ALA A 11 -7.59 38.91 0.92
CA ALA A 11 -6.14 38.75 1.09
C ALA A 11 -5.60 37.29 1.12
N MET A 12 -6.33 36.30 0.59
CA MET A 12 -5.83 34.91 0.44
C MET A 12 -5.70 34.47 -1.02
N ALA A 13 -5.27 35.37 -1.91
CA ALA A 13 -4.73 35.00 -3.20
C ALA A 13 -3.38 34.28 -3.02
N LEU A 14 -3.42 32.96 -2.76
CA LEU A 14 -2.22 32.13 -2.77
C LEU A 14 -1.72 31.98 -4.23
N PRO A 15 -0.42 32.16 -4.49
CA PRO A 15 0.16 31.98 -5.81
C PRO A 15 0.32 30.48 -6.06
N PHE A 16 -0.52 29.88 -6.89
CA PHE A 16 -0.30 28.52 -7.37
C PHE A 16 0.01 28.52 -8.85
N SER A 17 1.31 28.48 -9.14
CA SER A 17 1.84 27.96 -10.38
C SER A 17 1.32 26.53 -10.59
N THR A 18 0.49 26.35 -11.60
CA THR A 18 0.10 25.02 -12.08
C THR A 18 1.34 24.27 -12.53
N PRO A 19 1.58 23.00 -12.15
CA PRO A 19 2.52 22.18 -12.89
C PRO A 19 1.95 22.00 -14.29
N ASP A 20 2.67 22.55 -15.26
CA ASP A 20 2.34 22.58 -16.66
C ASP A 20 2.00 21.17 -17.17
N SER A 21 0.73 20.98 -17.54
CA SER A 21 0.19 19.72 -18.07
C SER A 21 0.80 19.29 -19.41
N SER A 22 1.64 20.14 -20.02
CA SER A 22 2.36 19.84 -21.26
C SER A 22 3.60 18.94 -21.08
N ASN A 23 4.15 18.80 -19.87
CA ASN A 23 5.42 18.07 -19.63
C ASN A 23 5.29 16.56 -19.34
N LEU A 24 4.08 15.99 -19.39
CA LEU A 24 3.87 14.55 -19.15
C LEU A 24 4.22 13.64 -20.34
N ARG A 25 4.68 14.21 -21.47
CA ARG A 25 4.91 13.42 -22.70
C ARG A 25 6.31 12.86 -22.91
N ASN A 26 7.33 13.18 -22.11
CA ASN A 26 8.68 12.67 -22.43
C ASN A 26 9.66 12.59 -21.26
N SER A 27 9.21 12.24 -20.05
CA SER A 27 10.16 11.87 -18.99
C SER A 27 10.30 10.36 -18.96
N GLY A 28 11.47 9.84 -19.37
CA GLY A 28 11.87 8.44 -19.26
C GLY A 28 12.01 7.96 -17.81
N ARG A 29 10.98 8.20 -16.99
CA ARG A 29 10.96 7.83 -15.58
C ARG A 29 10.67 6.33 -15.45
N PRO A 30 11.34 5.63 -14.52
CA PRO A 30 11.06 4.23 -14.25
C PRO A 30 9.62 4.09 -13.74
N PHE A 31 8.91 3.16 -14.35
CA PHE A 31 7.57 2.78 -13.94
C PHE A 31 7.65 1.96 -12.63
N PRO A 32 6.77 2.20 -11.65
CA PRO A 32 5.63 3.12 -11.66
C PRO A 32 5.91 4.53 -11.09
N PRO A 33 5.17 5.56 -11.54
CA PRO A 33 5.23 6.92 -10.99
C PRO A 33 4.95 6.97 -9.48
N ARG A 34 5.75 7.74 -8.73
CA ARG A 34 5.64 7.91 -7.27
C ARG A 34 4.50 8.84 -6.82
N ASP A 35 3.80 9.51 -7.74
CA ASP A 35 2.92 10.63 -7.39
C ASP A 35 1.44 10.25 -7.13
N PHE A 36 1.09 8.97 -7.19
CA PHE A 36 -0.31 8.50 -7.13
C PHE A 36 -0.98 8.60 -5.75
N ASP A 37 -0.23 8.74 -4.65
CA ASP A 37 -0.78 8.87 -3.29
C ASP A 37 -1.41 10.24 -2.99
N THR A 38 -1.33 11.20 -3.92
CA THR A 38 -1.82 12.58 -3.72
C THR A 38 -3.28 12.79 -4.11
N LEU A 39 -3.89 11.83 -4.81
CA LEU A 39 -5.26 11.95 -5.31
C LEU A 39 -6.27 11.50 -4.25
N ASN A 40 -7.30 12.32 -4.06
CA ASN A 40 -8.49 11.93 -3.31
C ASN A 40 -9.18 10.78 -4.07
N TYR A 41 -9.05 9.54 -3.60
CA TYR A 41 -9.52 8.33 -4.29
C TYR A 41 -11.01 8.36 -4.67
N VAL A 42 -11.82 9.11 -3.91
CA VAL A 42 -13.24 9.31 -4.19
C VAL A 42 -13.43 10.02 -5.53
N THR A 43 -12.62 11.02 -5.84
CA THR A 43 -12.83 11.86 -7.03
C THR A 43 -12.63 11.10 -8.35
N PRO A 44 -11.51 10.38 -8.58
CA PRO A 44 -11.35 9.57 -9.78
C PRO A 44 -12.34 8.41 -9.88
N ASP A 45 -12.76 7.81 -8.77
CA ASP A 45 -13.71 6.69 -8.78
C ASP A 45 -15.12 7.17 -9.14
N THR A 46 -15.60 8.24 -8.47
CA THR A 46 -16.86 8.91 -8.80
C THR A 46 -16.83 9.46 -10.23
N TRP A 47 -15.72 10.03 -10.68
CA TRP A 47 -15.62 10.46 -12.08
C TRP A 47 -15.73 9.29 -13.05
N LYS A 48 -15.16 8.12 -12.74
CA LYS A 48 -15.29 6.93 -13.60
C LYS A 48 -16.72 6.38 -13.63
N SER A 49 -17.45 6.39 -12.52
CA SER A 49 -18.82 5.88 -12.46
C SER A 49 -19.82 6.81 -13.13
N LEU A 50 -19.65 8.13 -12.97
CA LEU A 50 -20.56 9.14 -13.53
C LEU A 50 -20.28 9.46 -15.00
N ARG A 51 -19.13 9.04 -15.54
CA ARG A 51 -18.76 9.38 -16.92
C ARG A 51 -19.67 8.67 -17.90
N LEU A 52 -20.61 9.43 -18.47
CA LEU A 52 -21.41 8.98 -19.59
C LEU A 52 -20.51 8.67 -20.80
N PRO A 53 -20.87 7.68 -21.64
CA PRO A 53 -20.18 7.41 -22.89
C PRO A 53 -20.11 8.68 -23.72
N LYS A 54 -18.92 8.99 -24.28
CA LYS A 54 -18.72 10.19 -25.09
C LYS A 54 -19.60 10.10 -26.33
N THR A 55 -20.72 10.81 -26.35
CA THR A 55 -21.52 10.98 -27.56
C THR A 55 -20.74 11.91 -28.50
N ARG A 56 -20.74 11.59 -29.80
CA ARG A 56 -19.96 12.32 -30.82
C ARG A 56 -20.49 13.72 -31.14
N ASN A 57 -21.57 14.14 -30.51
CA ASN A 57 -22.18 15.44 -30.75
C ASN A 57 -21.51 16.47 -29.83
N HIS A 58 -20.52 17.17 -30.34
CA HIS A 58 -20.02 18.39 -29.73
C HIS A 58 -21.13 19.43 -29.84
N GLN A 59 -21.96 19.54 -28.81
CA GLN A 59 -22.94 20.62 -28.72
C GLN A 59 -22.19 21.90 -28.35
N ASP A 60 -22.48 22.98 -29.08
CA ASP A 60 -21.92 24.30 -28.77
C ASP A 60 -22.59 24.84 -27.50
N LEU A 61 -21.80 25.04 -26.45
CA LEU A 61 -22.22 25.60 -25.16
C LEU A 61 -21.75 27.05 -24.99
N SER A 62 -21.27 27.70 -26.06
CA SER A 62 -20.81 29.10 -26.06
C SER A 62 -21.85 30.08 -25.51
N MET A 63 -23.13 29.80 -25.74
CA MET A 63 -24.25 30.61 -25.25
C MET A 63 -24.58 30.41 -23.77
N PHE A 64 -24.09 29.34 -23.13
CA PHE A 64 -24.45 29.02 -21.75
C PHE A 64 -24.14 30.16 -20.77
N PRO A 65 -22.93 30.77 -20.75
CA PRO A 65 -22.64 31.88 -19.83
C PRO A 65 -23.45 33.15 -20.11
N SER A 66 -24.04 33.29 -21.30
CA SER A 66 -24.85 34.46 -21.70
C SER A 66 -26.34 34.32 -21.38
N MET A 67 -26.76 33.18 -20.81
CA MET A 67 -28.14 32.96 -20.38
C MET A 67 -28.49 33.81 -19.16
N HIS A 68 -29.79 34.03 -18.95
CA HIS A 68 -30.28 34.68 -17.72
C HIS A 68 -29.85 33.90 -16.49
N LEU A 69 -29.50 34.63 -15.42
CA LEU A 69 -28.96 34.06 -14.19
C LEU A 69 -29.86 32.96 -13.60
N ASP A 70 -31.18 33.15 -13.60
CA ASP A 70 -32.11 32.17 -13.03
C ASP A 70 -32.06 30.81 -13.74
N ILE A 71 -31.91 30.83 -15.07
CA ILE A 71 -31.78 29.60 -15.88
C ILE A 71 -30.43 28.94 -15.59
N LEU A 72 -29.35 29.73 -15.49
CA LEU A 72 -28.04 29.23 -15.09
C LEU A 72 -28.12 28.52 -13.74
N LEU A 73 -28.69 29.17 -12.73
CA LEU A 73 -28.82 28.61 -11.38
C LEU A 73 -29.63 27.31 -11.37
N GLN A 74 -30.71 27.24 -12.16
CA GLN A 74 -31.53 26.04 -12.27
C GLN A 74 -30.75 24.87 -12.91
N VAL A 75 -30.03 25.13 -14.01
CA VAL A 75 -29.19 24.10 -14.65
C VAL A 75 -28.09 23.63 -13.70
N LEU A 76 -27.42 24.56 -13.01
CA LEU A 76 -26.38 24.23 -12.03
C LEU A 76 -26.93 23.38 -10.87
N GLY A 77 -28.18 23.61 -10.44
CA GLY A 77 -28.82 22.80 -9.39
C GLY A 77 -28.93 21.31 -9.75
N HIS A 78 -29.07 20.99 -11.03
CA HIS A 78 -29.15 19.61 -11.51
C HIS A 78 -27.79 18.94 -11.74
N LEU A 79 -26.68 19.68 -11.62
CA LEU A 79 -25.35 19.11 -11.78
C LEU A 79 -24.92 18.31 -10.55
N HIS A 80 -24.06 17.32 -10.78
CA HIS A 80 -23.44 16.60 -9.68
C HIS A 80 -22.49 17.53 -8.90
N PRO A 81 -22.35 17.42 -7.56
CA PRO A 81 -21.48 18.30 -6.77
C PRO A 81 -20.01 18.35 -7.24
N LEU A 82 -19.52 17.25 -7.83
CA LEU A 82 -18.20 17.19 -8.46
C LEU A 82 -18.08 18.12 -9.66
N ASP A 83 -19.12 18.18 -10.50
CA ASP A 83 -19.13 19.02 -11.70
C ASP A 83 -19.24 20.50 -11.33
N LEU A 84 -20.02 20.84 -10.30
CA LEU A 84 -20.05 22.18 -9.72
C LEU A 84 -18.67 22.61 -9.20
N LEU A 85 -17.96 21.71 -8.52
CA LEU A 85 -16.61 21.98 -8.02
C LEU A 85 -15.60 22.16 -9.16
N HIS A 86 -15.76 21.45 -10.27
CA HIS A 86 -14.94 21.67 -11.46
C HIS A 86 -15.31 22.98 -12.16
N LEU A 87 -16.60 23.30 -12.29
CA LEU A 87 -17.06 24.50 -12.96
C LEU A 87 -16.55 25.77 -12.26
N SER A 88 -16.56 25.81 -10.92
CA SER A 88 -15.99 26.92 -10.14
C SER A 88 -14.48 27.13 -10.35
N ARG A 89 -13.79 26.16 -10.95
CA ARG A 89 -12.37 26.25 -11.33
C ARG A 89 -12.16 26.66 -12.78
N THR A 90 -13.18 26.67 -13.62
CA THR A 90 -13.06 26.95 -15.06
C THR A 90 -13.11 28.44 -15.41
N SER A 91 -13.98 29.23 -14.77
CA SER A 91 -14.09 30.67 -15.02
C SER A 91 -14.17 31.48 -13.72
N ARG A 92 -13.88 32.77 -13.81
CA ARG A 92 -13.96 33.69 -12.67
C ARG A 92 -15.42 33.94 -12.26
N GLU A 93 -16.29 34.09 -13.24
CA GLU A 93 -17.72 34.38 -13.08
C GLU A 93 -18.44 33.20 -12.41
N PHE A 94 -18.19 31.97 -12.86
CA PHE A 94 -18.75 30.78 -12.21
C PHE A 94 -18.18 30.59 -10.81
N ARG A 95 -16.93 30.97 -10.57
CA ARG A 95 -16.35 30.94 -9.22
C ARG A 95 -17.08 31.90 -8.30
N GLU A 96 -17.19 33.17 -8.69
CA GLU A 96 -17.88 34.20 -7.91
C GLU A 96 -19.33 33.80 -7.64
N LEU A 97 -20.03 33.28 -8.67
CA LEU A 97 -21.40 32.81 -8.54
C LEU A 97 -21.54 31.61 -7.61
N LEU A 98 -20.75 30.54 -7.79
CA LEU A 98 -20.85 29.33 -6.98
C LEU A 98 -20.28 29.48 -5.57
N HIS A 99 -19.54 30.56 -5.33
CA HIS A 99 -19.01 30.92 -4.01
C HIS A 99 -19.91 31.88 -3.24
N SER A 100 -20.93 32.46 -3.89
CA SER A 100 -21.88 33.37 -3.26
C SER A 100 -22.78 32.63 -2.26
N ALA A 101 -23.43 33.40 -1.38
CA ALA A 101 -24.45 32.86 -0.49
C ALA A 101 -25.68 32.33 -1.24
N THR A 102 -25.97 32.88 -2.43
CA THR A 102 -27.14 32.46 -3.24
C THR A 102 -26.97 31.07 -3.83
N ALA A 103 -25.73 30.62 -4.06
CA ALA A 103 -25.45 29.28 -4.53
C ALA A 103 -25.58 28.19 -3.45
N GLU A 104 -25.79 28.52 -2.17
CA GLU A 104 -25.94 27.51 -1.11
C GLU A 104 -27.13 26.58 -1.36
N SER A 105 -28.24 27.11 -1.86
CA SER A 105 -29.42 26.31 -2.23
C SER A 105 -29.10 25.35 -3.39
N ILE A 106 -28.27 25.78 -4.34
CA ILE A 106 -27.83 24.99 -5.49
C ILE A 106 -26.96 23.82 -5.02
N TRP A 107 -25.97 24.10 -4.17
CA TRP A 107 -25.13 23.04 -3.60
C TRP A 107 -25.97 22.02 -2.84
N ARG A 108 -26.92 22.46 -2.01
CA ARG A 108 -27.82 21.55 -1.28
C ARG A 108 -28.71 20.74 -2.22
N HIS A 109 -29.24 21.36 -3.28
CA HIS A 109 -30.05 20.65 -4.28
C HIS A 109 -29.22 19.59 -5.01
N ALA A 110 -27.98 19.91 -5.39
CA ALA A 110 -27.06 18.98 -6.03
C ALA A 110 -26.74 17.75 -5.16
N PHE A 111 -26.68 17.91 -3.83
CA PHE A 111 -26.54 16.78 -2.90
C PHE A 111 -27.86 16.03 -2.62
N GLY A 112 -29.01 16.66 -2.88
CA GLY A 112 -30.34 16.06 -2.69
C GLY A 112 -30.75 15.11 -3.82
N GLY A 113 -30.06 15.13 -4.96
CA GLY A 113 -30.24 14.15 -6.03
C GLY A 113 -29.76 12.75 -5.64
N ASP A 114 -30.12 11.75 -6.45
CA ASP A 114 -29.77 10.32 -6.26
C ASP A 114 -28.28 10.05 -6.57
N THR A 115 -27.41 10.67 -5.79
CA THR A 115 -25.94 10.66 -5.96
C THR A 115 -25.27 9.57 -5.14
N GLY A 116 -26.01 8.89 -4.26
CA GLY A 116 -25.46 7.96 -3.26
C GLY A 116 -24.55 8.65 -2.23
N LEU A 117 -24.57 9.99 -2.17
CA LEU A 117 -23.76 10.78 -1.26
C LEU A 117 -24.52 11.12 0.02
N PRO A 118 -23.80 11.23 1.16
CA PRO A 118 -24.36 11.79 2.37
C PRO A 118 -24.77 13.24 2.11
N ALA A 119 -26.01 13.56 2.51
CA ALA A 119 -26.47 14.93 2.54
C ALA A 119 -25.54 15.81 3.39
N PRO A 120 -25.31 17.06 3.00
CA PRO A 120 -24.50 17.99 3.79
C PRO A 120 -25.09 18.11 5.19
N PRO A 121 -24.29 17.88 6.25
CA PRO A 121 -24.78 18.00 7.62
C PRO A 121 -25.29 19.41 7.90
N LYS A 122 -26.38 19.54 8.66
CA LYS A 122 -26.94 20.87 9.04
C LYS A 122 -25.96 21.75 9.81
N SER A 123 -24.94 21.15 10.41
CA SER A 123 -23.90 21.82 11.17
C SER A 123 -22.78 22.43 10.31
N ILE A 124 -22.75 22.15 8.99
CA ILE A 124 -21.75 22.74 8.11
C ILE A 124 -22.15 24.17 7.73
N PRO A 125 -21.21 25.14 7.69
CA PRO A 125 -21.52 26.51 7.31
C PRO A 125 -22.03 26.64 5.87
N SER A 126 -21.54 25.79 4.95
CA SER A 126 -21.94 25.79 3.56
C SER A 126 -21.76 24.41 2.92
N ALA A 127 -22.74 23.97 2.12
CA ALA A 127 -22.70 22.73 1.36
C ALA A 127 -21.53 22.70 0.34
N ARG A 128 -21.02 23.85 -0.10
CA ARG A 128 -19.77 23.93 -0.89
C ARG A 128 -18.57 23.36 -0.14
N ILE A 129 -18.47 23.62 1.17
CA ILE A 129 -17.38 23.09 1.99
C ILE A 129 -17.47 21.56 2.00
N TRP A 130 -18.69 21.01 2.03
CA TRP A 130 -18.92 19.58 1.92
C TRP A 130 -18.41 19.00 0.60
N ALA A 131 -18.75 19.63 -0.53
CA ALA A 131 -18.24 19.22 -1.84
C ALA A 131 -16.70 19.28 -1.92
N ARG A 132 -16.09 20.33 -1.35
CA ARG A 132 -14.63 20.46 -1.28
C ARG A 132 -14.00 19.40 -0.37
N LEU A 133 -14.66 19.02 0.73
CA LEU A 133 -14.17 17.94 1.58
C LEU A 133 -14.28 16.59 0.89
N ILE A 134 -15.36 16.30 0.17
CA ILE A 134 -15.51 15.02 -0.52
C ILE A 134 -14.64 14.92 -1.78
N TYR A 135 -14.61 15.96 -2.61
CA TYR A 135 -14.05 15.94 -3.96
C TYR A 135 -12.83 16.86 -4.16
N GLY A 136 -12.51 17.66 -3.16
CA GLY A 136 -11.35 18.55 -3.22
C GLY A 136 -10.04 17.76 -3.19
N PRO A 137 -8.95 18.42 -3.60
CA PRO A 137 -7.63 17.83 -3.54
C PRO A 137 -7.21 17.59 -2.08
N ASN A 138 -6.32 16.62 -1.87
CA ASN A 138 -5.80 16.27 -0.54
C ASN A 138 -4.67 17.22 -0.11
N PHE A 139 -4.84 18.54 -0.25
CA PHE A 139 -3.87 19.53 0.20
C PHE A 139 -4.31 20.19 1.52
N CYS A 140 -3.33 20.60 2.32
CA CYS A 140 -3.55 21.44 3.49
C CYS A 140 -4.05 22.81 3.02
N GLU A 141 -5.16 23.28 3.57
CA GLU A 141 -5.73 24.59 3.26
C GLU A 141 -4.86 25.77 3.72
N GLU A 142 -3.97 25.53 4.68
CA GLU A 142 -3.09 26.57 5.25
C GLU A 142 -1.71 26.62 4.57
N CYS A 143 -1.09 25.46 4.33
CA CYS A 143 0.30 25.41 3.84
C CYS A 143 0.48 24.69 2.50
N GLY A 144 -0.58 24.13 1.91
CA GLY A 144 -0.51 23.40 0.64
C GLY A 144 0.12 22.01 0.70
N GLU A 145 0.52 21.52 1.88
CA GLU A 145 1.11 20.18 2.03
C GLU A 145 0.18 19.07 1.48
N PRO A 146 0.67 18.14 0.64
CA PRO A 146 -0.13 17.02 0.14
C PRO A 146 -0.55 16.01 1.21
N ARG A 147 -1.40 15.06 0.80
CA ARG A 147 -1.86 13.90 1.61
C ARG A 147 -2.56 14.27 2.92
N CYS A 148 -3.25 15.42 2.94
CA CYS A 148 -4.01 15.85 4.11
C CYS A 148 -5.38 15.17 4.18
N LEU A 149 -5.63 14.51 5.30
CA LEU A 149 -6.94 13.93 5.61
C LEU A 149 -7.96 15.02 5.95
N PRO A 150 -9.24 14.83 5.58
CA PRO A 150 -10.32 15.73 5.97
C PRO A 150 -10.59 15.63 7.47
N ASP A 151 -10.82 16.78 8.10
CA ASP A 151 -11.35 16.89 9.45
C ASP A 151 -12.85 17.22 9.36
N TYR A 152 -13.68 16.27 9.77
CA TYR A 152 -15.14 16.40 9.70
C TYR A 152 -15.75 17.14 10.90
N THR A 153 -15.00 17.46 11.96
CA THR A 153 -15.51 18.35 13.02
C THR A 153 -15.18 19.81 12.74
N LEU A 154 -14.00 20.08 12.18
CA LEU A 154 -13.58 21.42 11.77
C LEU A 154 -14.04 21.78 10.36
N TRP A 155 -14.46 20.80 9.56
CA TRP A 155 -14.85 20.93 8.15
C TRP A 155 -13.71 21.44 7.24
N ARG A 156 -12.46 21.05 7.53
CA ARG A 156 -11.25 21.53 6.84
C ARG A 156 -10.26 20.41 6.56
N ARG A 157 -9.38 20.61 5.58
CA ARG A 157 -8.20 19.75 5.36
C ARG A 157 -6.95 20.43 5.89
N LEU A 158 -6.37 19.88 6.95
CA LEU A 158 -5.17 20.42 7.59
C LEU A 158 -4.15 19.32 7.82
N CYS A 159 -2.88 19.60 7.53
CA CYS A 159 -1.77 18.74 7.93
C CYS A 159 -1.58 18.80 9.45
N GLU A 160 -0.95 17.79 10.03
CA GLU A 160 -0.74 17.73 11.49
C GLU A 160 0.02 18.94 12.03
N ARG A 161 0.99 19.45 11.25
CA ARG A 161 1.72 20.68 11.61
C ARG A 161 0.80 21.90 11.72
N CYS A 162 -0.17 22.04 10.83
CA CYS A 162 -1.13 23.15 10.88
C CYS A 162 -2.19 22.94 11.95
N ILE A 163 -2.67 21.70 12.16
CA ILE A 163 -3.56 21.38 13.29
C ILE A 163 -2.87 21.70 14.62
N TRP A 164 -1.57 21.43 14.75
CA TRP A 164 -0.82 21.73 15.97
C TRP A 164 -0.78 23.22 16.32
N LYS A 165 -0.82 24.08 15.30
CA LYS A 165 -0.87 25.55 15.46
C LYS A 165 -2.25 26.05 15.87
N LEU A 166 -3.31 25.26 15.69
CA LEU A 166 -4.65 25.62 16.13
C LEU A 166 -4.73 25.70 17.66
N GLY A 167 -5.66 26.51 18.16
CA GLY A 167 -5.94 26.65 19.60
C GLY A 167 -4.79 27.20 20.45
N LYS A 168 -3.72 27.72 19.84
CA LYS A 168 -2.67 28.45 20.57
C LYS A 168 -3.17 29.88 20.85
N GLU A 169 -2.95 30.35 22.08
CA GLU A 169 -3.06 31.75 22.49
C GLU A 169 -4.46 32.37 22.41
N ILE A 170 -5.48 31.73 23.01
CA ILE A 170 -6.75 32.42 23.29
C ILE A 170 -6.78 32.83 24.78
N PRO A 171 -6.81 34.15 25.09
CA PRO A 171 -6.98 34.64 26.46
C PRO A 171 -8.24 34.05 27.11
N GLY A 172 -8.17 33.68 28.39
CA GLY A 172 -9.30 33.11 29.15
C GLY A 172 -9.63 31.64 28.85
N TYR A 173 -9.12 31.05 27.76
CA TYR A 173 -9.34 29.64 27.42
C TYR A 173 -8.69 28.70 28.44
N THR A 174 -7.59 29.06 29.08
CA THR A 174 -6.90 28.21 30.08
C THR A 174 -7.53 28.25 31.47
N GLU A 175 -8.41 29.21 31.73
CA GLU A 175 -8.91 29.50 33.09
C GLU A 175 -10.30 28.90 33.35
N ASN A 176 -11.12 28.72 32.30
CA ASN A 176 -12.52 28.28 32.44
C ASN A 176 -12.79 26.92 31.78
N HIS A 177 -12.84 25.87 32.60
CA HIS A 177 -13.08 24.49 32.16
C HIS A 177 -14.38 24.29 31.35
N GLU A 178 -15.45 25.03 31.65
CA GLU A 178 -16.74 24.88 30.96
C GLU A 178 -16.71 25.33 29.49
N ILE A 179 -15.92 26.35 29.17
CA ILE A 179 -15.82 26.92 27.83
C ILE A 179 -15.17 25.93 26.85
N HIS A 180 -14.27 25.08 27.35
CA HIS A 180 -13.64 24.05 26.53
C HIS A 180 -14.66 23.10 25.90
N ASP A 181 -15.80 22.85 26.53
CA ASP A 181 -16.81 21.91 26.04
C ASP A 181 -17.82 22.56 25.08
N LEU A 182 -17.83 23.90 25.03
CA LEU A 182 -18.68 24.68 24.12
C LEU A 182 -18.09 24.82 22.72
N ILE A 183 -16.80 24.48 22.57
CA ILE A 183 -16.03 24.62 21.33
C ILE A 183 -15.87 23.23 20.69
N PRO A 184 -16.28 23.06 19.41
CA PRO A 184 -15.98 21.84 18.66
C PRO A 184 -14.47 21.65 18.51
N LYS A 185 -13.98 20.50 18.96
CA LYS A 185 -12.58 20.10 18.84
C LYS A 185 -12.42 19.10 17.71
N THR A 186 -11.21 19.05 17.13
CA THR A 186 -10.85 18.04 16.13
C THR A 186 -11.07 16.64 16.68
N SER A 187 -11.62 15.75 15.85
CA SER A 187 -11.68 14.32 16.15
C SER A 187 -10.44 13.56 15.65
N ARG A 188 -9.47 14.24 15.01
CA ARG A 188 -8.25 13.59 14.53
C ARG A 188 -7.37 13.16 15.69
N GLN A 189 -7.04 11.88 15.72
CA GLN A 189 -5.90 11.38 16.48
C GLN A 189 -4.64 11.73 15.68
N GLY A 190 -3.64 12.34 16.33
CA GLY A 190 -2.34 12.60 15.70
C GLY A 190 -1.48 11.35 15.73
N GLY A 191 -0.57 11.22 14.76
CA GLY A 191 0.44 10.16 14.75
C GLY A 191 1.57 10.50 13.79
N ASP A 192 2.81 10.55 14.29
CA ASP A 192 3.97 10.56 13.41
C ASP A 192 4.10 9.22 12.66
N GLU A 193 4.95 9.16 11.64
CA GLU A 193 5.26 7.93 10.89
C GLU A 193 5.78 6.78 11.77
N ARG A 194 6.07 7.02 13.05
CA ARG A 194 6.59 6.06 14.05
C ARG A 194 5.55 5.67 15.11
N GLY A 195 4.30 6.12 14.99
CA GLY A 195 3.20 5.69 15.86
C GLY A 195 3.23 6.26 17.28
N LEU A 196 4.06 7.27 17.57
CA LEU A 196 4.01 8.02 18.84
C LEU A 196 2.98 9.13 18.72
N GLY A 197 1.70 8.76 18.84
CA GLY A 197 0.58 9.68 18.69
C GLY A 197 0.45 10.66 19.85
N MET A 198 0.73 11.94 19.59
CA MET A 198 0.18 13.01 20.44
C MET A 198 -1.28 13.25 20.07
N SER A 199 -2.16 13.22 21.06
CA SER A 199 -3.58 13.46 20.84
C SER A 199 -3.84 14.90 20.38
N LEU A 200 -4.26 15.09 19.14
CA LEU A 200 -4.68 16.38 18.61
C LEU A 200 -6.11 16.76 19.06
N THR A 201 -6.82 15.89 19.78
CA THR A 201 -8.25 16.03 20.11
C THR A 201 -8.62 17.25 20.94
N HIS A 202 -7.64 18.02 21.42
CA HIS A 202 -7.84 19.29 22.13
C HIS A 202 -7.79 20.52 21.21
N LYS A 203 -7.47 20.35 19.91
CA LYS A 203 -7.34 21.45 18.94
C LYS A 203 -8.69 21.87 18.38
N PHE A 204 -8.85 23.17 18.10
CA PHE A 204 -10.11 23.76 17.64
C PHE A 204 -9.84 24.98 16.77
N ASP A 205 -10.82 25.36 15.95
CA ASP A 205 -10.71 26.56 15.11
C ASP A 205 -10.75 27.83 15.98
N ARG A 206 -9.70 28.67 15.85
CA ARG A 206 -9.53 29.89 16.65
C ARG A 206 -10.64 30.91 16.39
N ALA A 207 -11.03 31.11 15.13
CA ALA A 207 -12.04 32.09 14.78
C ALA A 207 -13.40 31.67 15.35
N ALA A 208 -13.74 30.38 15.25
CA ALA A 208 -14.96 29.84 15.84
C ALA A 208 -14.95 29.95 17.37
N ALA A 209 -13.82 29.70 18.03
CA ALA A 209 -13.70 29.82 19.48
C ALA A 209 -13.85 31.26 19.97
N LEU A 210 -13.28 32.25 19.27
CA LEU A 210 -13.41 33.66 19.64
C LEU A 210 -14.87 34.14 19.59
N VAL A 211 -15.62 33.75 18.56
CA VAL A 211 -17.06 34.07 18.47
C VAL A 211 -17.83 33.44 19.62
N ILE A 212 -17.52 32.20 19.99
CA ILE A 212 -18.20 31.51 21.10
C ILE A 212 -17.88 32.17 22.43
N LEU A 213 -16.63 32.61 22.64
CA LEU A 213 -16.21 33.36 23.82
C LEU A 213 -16.95 34.69 23.94
N GLU A 214 -17.03 35.47 22.87
CA GLU A 214 -17.74 36.74 22.86
C GLU A 214 -19.24 36.54 23.18
N LEU A 215 -19.86 35.49 22.63
CA LEU A 215 -21.24 35.14 22.96
C LEU A 215 -21.39 34.74 24.42
N TYR A 216 -20.46 33.93 24.95
CA TYR A 216 -20.47 33.52 26.35
C TYR A 216 -20.33 34.73 27.30
N GLU A 217 -19.41 35.65 27.02
CA GLU A 217 -19.23 36.88 27.79
C GLU A 217 -20.48 37.75 27.74
N ARG A 218 -21.10 37.90 26.56
CA ARG A 218 -22.36 38.64 26.41
C ARG A 218 -23.47 38.04 27.27
N HIS A 219 -23.68 36.73 27.21
CA HIS A 219 -24.68 36.03 28.02
C HIS A 219 -24.35 36.06 29.52
N SER A 220 -23.06 36.05 29.89
CA SER A 220 -22.60 36.13 31.28
C SER A 220 -22.85 37.51 31.91
N VAL A 221 -22.71 38.59 31.12
CA VAL A 221 -22.87 39.96 31.60
C VAL A 221 -24.31 40.47 31.49
N GLN A 222 -25.03 40.08 30.43
CA GLN A 222 -26.33 40.67 30.10
C GLN A 222 -27.54 39.84 30.54
N ASP A 223 -27.42 38.52 30.68
CA ASP A 223 -28.55 37.66 30.99
C ASP A 223 -28.62 37.23 32.46
N ALA A 224 -29.84 36.92 32.93
CA ALA A 224 -30.04 36.26 34.20
C ALA A 224 -29.37 34.86 34.19
N PRO A 225 -29.02 34.27 35.36
CA PRO A 225 -28.33 32.97 35.44
C PRO A 225 -28.97 31.85 34.59
N LEU A 226 -30.30 31.86 34.48
CA LEU A 226 -31.07 30.93 33.67
C LEU A 226 -30.79 31.06 32.15
N GLY A 227 -30.53 32.28 31.66
CA GLY A 227 -30.21 32.53 30.25
C GLY A 227 -28.83 32.00 29.85
N LEU A 228 -27.85 32.13 30.75
CA LEU A 228 -26.52 31.56 30.54
C LEU A 228 -26.56 30.02 30.56
N GLU A 229 -27.29 29.42 31.50
CA GLU A 229 -27.48 27.96 31.56
C GLU A 229 -28.15 27.40 30.30
N GLU A 230 -29.18 28.09 29.78
CA GLU A 230 -29.86 27.71 28.54
C GLU A 230 -28.92 27.82 27.33
N PHE A 231 -28.13 28.89 27.25
CA PHE A 231 -27.10 29.06 26.22
C PHE A 231 -26.06 27.92 26.28
N VAL A 232 -25.50 27.63 27.46
CA VAL A 232 -24.54 26.55 27.67
C VAL A 232 -25.12 25.19 27.26
N LYS A 233 -26.35 24.90 27.67
CA LYS A 233 -27.06 23.66 27.32
C LYS A 233 -27.30 23.54 25.82
N SER A 234 -27.81 24.59 25.19
CA SER A 234 -28.02 24.67 23.74
C SER A 234 -26.70 24.46 22.98
N ARG A 235 -25.62 25.06 23.44
CA ARG A 235 -24.31 24.97 22.80
C ARG A 235 -23.67 23.59 22.96
N ARG A 236 -23.76 22.97 24.14
CA ARG A 236 -23.34 21.56 24.34
C ARG A 236 -24.09 20.62 23.39
N ALA A 237 -25.39 20.83 23.20
CA ALA A 237 -26.18 20.07 22.23
C ALA A 237 -25.71 20.31 20.78
N ALA A 238 -25.39 21.55 20.40
CA ALA A 238 -24.83 21.86 19.08
C ALA A 238 -23.48 21.18 18.85
N VAL A 239 -22.56 21.21 19.83
CA VAL A 239 -21.26 20.53 19.75
C VAL A 239 -21.42 19.01 19.64
N ALA A 240 -22.34 18.43 20.42
CA ALA A 240 -22.67 17.00 20.32
C ALA A 240 -23.22 16.65 18.93
N GLY A 241 -24.07 17.50 18.35
CA GLY A 241 -24.56 17.36 16.98
C GLY A 241 -23.44 17.41 15.94
N VAL A 242 -22.48 18.33 16.08
CA VAL A 242 -21.28 18.40 15.21
C VAL A 242 -20.47 17.10 15.31
N LYS A 243 -20.19 16.62 16.52
CA LYS A 243 -19.43 15.37 16.74
C LYS A 243 -20.14 14.15 16.14
N SER A 244 -21.46 14.05 16.33
CA SER A 244 -22.27 12.97 15.76
C SER A 244 -22.24 13.01 14.23
N ALA A 245 -22.46 14.18 13.64
CA ALA A 245 -22.38 14.37 12.19
C ALA A 245 -20.98 14.02 11.64
N ALA A 246 -19.92 14.46 12.32
CA ALA A 246 -18.55 14.17 11.94
C ALA A 246 -18.24 12.67 11.99
N SER A 247 -18.73 11.96 13.01
CA SER A 247 -18.60 10.50 13.13
C SER A 247 -19.30 9.77 11.97
N ASN A 248 -20.53 10.19 11.62
CA ASN A 248 -21.26 9.63 10.49
C ASN A 248 -20.51 9.88 9.16
N CYS A 249 -19.97 11.08 8.97
CA CYS A 249 -19.17 11.43 7.80
C CYS A 249 -17.88 10.59 7.71
N ALA A 250 -17.20 10.39 8.85
CA ALA A 250 -16.00 9.57 8.92
C ALA A 250 -16.31 8.10 8.61
N SER A 251 -17.39 7.55 9.17
CA SER A 251 -17.85 6.18 8.90
C SER A 251 -18.19 5.98 7.42
N TRP A 252 -18.95 6.90 6.84
CA TRP A 252 -19.24 6.88 5.40
C TRP A 252 -17.96 6.94 4.56
N ALA A 253 -17.02 7.83 4.89
CA ALA A 253 -15.77 7.96 4.15
C ALA A 253 -14.95 6.67 4.21
N GLN A 254 -14.91 5.99 5.38
CA GLN A 254 -14.29 4.68 5.51
C GLN A 254 -14.98 3.63 4.63
N GLN A 255 -16.31 3.54 4.67
CA GLN A 255 -17.05 2.60 3.82
C GLN A 255 -16.78 2.80 2.31
N VAL A 256 -16.65 4.05 1.86
CA VAL A 256 -16.30 4.36 0.48
C VAL A 256 -14.87 3.90 0.17
N LEU A 257 -13.92 4.18 1.05
CA LEU A 257 -12.52 3.74 0.89
C LEU A 257 -12.40 2.22 0.88
N ASP A 258 -13.07 1.52 1.80
CA ASP A 258 -13.13 0.06 1.86
C ASP A 258 -13.73 -0.52 0.57
N GLY A 259 -14.80 0.10 0.06
CA GLY A 259 -15.42 -0.29 -1.20
C GLY A 259 -14.48 -0.10 -2.40
N ILE A 260 -13.73 1.01 -2.44
CA ILE A 260 -12.72 1.25 -3.48
C ILE A 260 -11.58 0.24 -3.37
N GLU A 261 -11.09 -0.04 -2.16
CA GLU A 261 -10.03 -1.01 -1.90
C GLU A 261 -10.46 -2.42 -2.30
N SER A 262 -11.66 -2.83 -1.92
CA SER A 262 -12.27 -4.11 -2.31
C SER A 262 -12.33 -4.25 -3.84
N ARG A 263 -12.90 -3.25 -4.54
CA ARG A 263 -12.94 -3.24 -6.02
C ARG A 263 -11.55 -3.31 -6.65
N ASN A 264 -10.58 -2.58 -6.09
CA ASN A 264 -9.20 -2.58 -6.58
C ASN A 264 -8.48 -3.90 -6.29
N SER A 265 -8.77 -4.55 -5.16
CA SER A 265 -8.27 -5.88 -4.79
C SER A 265 -8.78 -6.94 -5.76
N ASP A 266 -10.08 -6.93 -6.07
CA ASP A 266 -10.67 -7.86 -7.04
C ASP A 266 -10.13 -7.63 -8.45
N ARG A 267 -9.97 -6.36 -8.86
CA ARG A 267 -9.26 -6.03 -10.10
C ARG A 267 -7.84 -6.58 -10.11
N TYR A 268 -7.08 -6.41 -9.02
CA TYR A 268 -5.73 -6.91 -8.91
C TYR A 268 -5.67 -8.44 -9.02
N LYS A 269 -6.56 -9.17 -8.32
CA LYS A 269 -6.68 -10.63 -8.44
C LYS A 269 -6.94 -11.05 -9.89
N ASN A 270 -7.90 -10.40 -10.55
CA ASN A 270 -8.22 -10.67 -11.97
C ASN A 270 -7.01 -10.44 -12.90
N ILE A 271 -6.21 -9.41 -12.64
CA ILE A 271 -4.99 -9.10 -13.41
C ILE A 271 -3.94 -10.20 -13.20
N VAL A 272 -3.71 -10.57 -11.94
CA VAL A 272 -2.76 -11.62 -11.58
C VAL A 272 -3.16 -12.94 -12.26
N ASP A 273 -4.44 -13.30 -12.23
CA ASP A 273 -4.93 -14.54 -12.84
C ASP A 273 -4.83 -14.53 -14.37
N LEU A 274 -5.04 -13.38 -15.01
CA LEU A 274 -4.84 -13.21 -16.44
C LEU A 274 -3.36 -13.41 -16.83
N ILE A 275 -2.44 -12.84 -16.04
CA ILE A 275 -1.00 -12.98 -16.27
C ILE A 275 -0.57 -14.44 -16.05
N LYS A 276 -1.06 -15.11 -15.00
CA LYS A 276 -0.84 -16.56 -14.80
C LYS A 276 -1.26 -17.36 -16.03
N LYS A 277 -2.44 -17.08 -16.59
CA LYS A 277 -2.92 -17.74 -17.82
C LYS A 277 -2.01 -17.49 -19.02
N TRP A 278 -1.45 -16.29 -19.17
CA TRP A 278 -0.50 -15.99 -20.24
C TRP A 278 0.82 -16.73 -20.08
N LEU A 279 1.38 -16.77 -18.86
CA LEU A 279 2.61 -17.51 -18.56
C LEU A 279 2.43 -19.02 -18.81
N LEU A 280 1.29 -19.59 -18.42
CA LEU A 280 0.97 -20.99 -18.70
C LEU A 280 0.92 -21.27 -20.21
N ARG A 281 0.32 -20.37 -21.01
CA ARG A 281 0.29 -20.49 -22.48
C ARG A 281 1.67 -20.34 -23.13
N GLU A 282 2.58 -19.59 -22.51
CA GLU A 282 3.97 -19.48 -22.95
C GLU A 282 4.82 -20.72 -22.56
N GLY A 283 4.26 -21.68 -21.81
CA GLY A 283 4.91 -22.94 -21.46
C GLY A 283 5.62 -22.96 -20.10
N TRP A 284 5.38 -21.96 -19.24
CA TRP A 284 5.92 -21.96 -17.87
C TRP A 284 5.15 -22.94 -16.97
N ALA A 285 5.86 -23.66 -16.10
CA ALA A 285 5.22 -24.58 -15.16
C ALA A 285 4.48 -23.81 -14.05
N ALA A 286 3.34 -24.33 -13.59
CA ALA A 286 2.54 -23.70 -12.53
C ALA A 286 3.32 -23.49 -11.23
N ALA A 287 4.22 -24.43 -10.89
CA ALA A 287 5.10 -24.32 -9.72
C ALA A 287 6.08 -23.14 -9.83
N ASP A 288 6.60 -22.86 -11.02
CA ASP A 288 7.52 -21.74 -11.26
C ASP A 288 6.79 -20.41 -11.10
N ILE A 289 5.56 -20.33 -11.62
CA ILE A 289 4.72 -19.13 -11.54
C ILE A 289 4.31 -18.83 -10.10
N HIS A 290 3.99 -19.87 -9.31
CA HIS A 290 3.57 -19.73 -7.92
C HIS A 290 4.74 -19.27 -7.02
N ASN A 291 5.92 -19.85 -7.20
CA ASN A 291 7.09 -19.57 -6.35
C ASN A 291 7.84 -18.29 -6.72
N ALA A 292 7.54 -17.67 -7.86
CA ALA A 292 8.28 -16.54 -8.39
C ALA A 292 7.94 -15.19 -7.74
N SER A 293 6.93 -15.13 -6.86
CA SER A 293 6.53 -13.91 -6.13
C SER A 293 6.56 -12.65 -7.01
N TRP A 294 6.16 -12.70 -8.28
CA TRP A 294 6.25 -11.54 -9.18
C TRP A 294 5.10 -10.55 -8.95
N ASP A 295 4.08 -10.97 -8.21
CA ASP A 295 2.83 -10.28 -7.98
C ASP A 295 3.01 -9.03 -7.09
N TYR A 296 3.86 -9.09 -6.05
CA TYR A 296 4.17 -7.91 -5.21
C TYR A 296 4.74 -6.74 -6.03
N LYS A 297 5.50 -7.04 -7.09
CA LYS A 297 6.07 -6.01 -7.98
C LYS A 297 5.02 -5.30 -8.80
N ILE A 298 3.85 -5.88 -9.00
CA ILE A 298 2.75 -5.27 -9.76
C ILE A 298 1.58 -4.81 -8.86
N GLN A 299 1.75 -4.86 -7.54
CA GLN A 299 0.73 -4.45 -6.57
C GLN A 299 0.26 -3.00 -6.77
N HIS A 300 1.13 -2.13 -7.25
CA HIS A 300 0.81 -0.74 -7.59
C HIS A 300 -0.08 -0.59 -8.84
N LEU A 301 -0.26 -1.66 -9.65
CA LEU A 301 -1.15 -1.66 -10.82
C LEU A 301 -2.63 -1.83 -10.47
N ARG A 302 -2.98 -1.91 -9.17
CA ARG A 302 -4.36 -1.93 -8.63
C ARG A 302 -5.30 -0.88 -9.24
N ILE A 303 -4.74 0.21 -9.77
CA ILE A 303 -5.48 1.38 -10.28
C ILE A 303 -5.67 1.34 -11.82
N ILE A 304 -5.02 0.40 -12.54
CA ILE A 304 -5.11 0.33 -14.00
C ILE A 304 -6.49 -0.23 -14.41
N PRO A 305 -7.29 0.52 -15.18
CA PRO A 305 -8.69 0.19 -15.44
C PRO A 305 -8.90 -1.01 -16.36
N THR A 306 -7.89 -1.43 -17.13
CA THR A 306 -8.00 -2.62 -17.98
C THR A 306 -6.63 -3.10 -18.45
N VAL A 307 -6.34 -4.38 -18.22
CA VAL A 307 -5.14 -5.03 -18.72
C VAL A 307 -5.44 -5.57 -20.11
N LYS A 308 -5.14 -4.75 -21.12
CA LYS A 308 -5.15 -5.18 -22.53
C LYS A 308 -3.88 -5.99 -22.82
N HIS A 309 -3.89 -6.82 -23.86
CA HIS A 309 -2.69 -7.53 -24.33
C HIS A 309 -1.48 -6.61 -24.59
N ARG A 310 -1.71 -5.33 -24.88
CA ARG A 310 -0.64 -4.32 -24.98
C ARG A 310 0.09 -4.07 -23.65
N LEU A 311 -0.58 -4.21 -22.51
CA LEU A 311 0.04 -4.12 -21.20
C LEU A 311 0.91 -5.35 -20.92
N TRP A 312 0.51 -6.55 -21.37
CA TRP A 312 1.36 -7.75 -21.27
C TRP A 312 2.73 -7.52 -21.90
N LYS A 313 2.77 -6.98 -23.13
CA LYS A 313 4.03 -6.67 -23.82
C LYS A 313 4.96 -5.77 -23.01
N ARG A 314 4.41 -4.88 -22.17
CA ARG A 314 5.18 -3.99 -21.29
C ARG A 314 5.59 -4.65 -19.99
N LEU A 315 4.74 -5.49 -19.39
CA LEU A 315 5.00 -6.15 -18.11
C LEU A 315 5.88 -7.39 -18.23
N ARG A 316 5.79 -8.10 -19.36
CA ARG A 316 6.53 -9.33 -19.65
C ARG A 316 8.03 -9.23 -19.33
N PRO A 317 8.80 -8.22 -19.78
CA PRO A 317 10.23 -8.13 -19.47
C PRO A 317 10.53 -7.96 -17.98
N TYR A 318 9.57 -7.47 -17.19
CA TYR A 318 9.73 -7.35 -15.74
C TYR A 318 9.36 -8.63 -15.00
N ILE A 319 8.37 -9.39 -15.49
CA ILE A 319 7.82 -10.57 -14.79
C ILE A 319 8.61 -11.83 -15.12
N VAL A 320 8.96 -12.05 -16.39
CA VAL A 320 9.62 -13.29 -16.84
C VAL A 320 10.94 -13.60 -16.11
N PRO A 321 11.83 -12.62 -15.81
CA PRO A 321 13.05 -12.90 -15.06
C PRO A 321 12.80 -13.52 -13.67
N HIS A 322 11.73 -13.12 -12.98
CA HIS A 322 11.36 -13.70 -11.69
C HIS A 322 10.88 -15.15 -11.82
N VAL A 323 10.08 -15.44 -12.86
CA VAL A 323 9.62 -16.81 -13.15
C VAL A 323 10.79 -17.70 -13.56
N ALA A 324 11.74 -17.17 -14.34
CA ALA A 324 12.96 -17.88 -14.70
C ALA A 324 13.84 -18.21 -13.48
N HIS A 325 13.98 -17.28 -12.54
CA HIS A 325 14.71 -17.51 -11.29
C HIS A 325 14.04 -18.61 -10.45
N ALA A 326 12.71 -18.60 -10.32
CA ALA A 326 11.98 -19.64 -9.62
C ALA A 326 12.14 -21.03 -10.27
N ARG A 327 12.15 -21.08 -11.61
CA ARG A 327 12.45 -22.31 -12.35
C ARG A 327 13.85 -22.83 -12.06
N ALA A 328 14.86 -21.97 -12.07
CA ALA A 328 16.22 -22.36 -11.73
C ALA A 328 16.29 -22.96 -10.32
N GLY A 329 15.68 -22.30 -9.32
CA GLY A 329 15.62 -22.83 -7.96
C GLY A 329 14.78 -24.11 -7.81
N ARG A 330 13.79 -24.36 -8.68
CA ARG A 330 13.09 -25.66 -8.71
C ARG A 330 14.00 -26.76 -9.28
N LEU A 331 14.65 -26.52 -10.41
CA LEU A 331 15.55 -27.49 -11.04
C LEU A 331 16.73 -27.85 -10.12
N GLU A 332 17.28 -26.87 -9.40
CA GLU A 332 18.34 -27.10 -8.41
C GLU A 332 17.89 -28.02 -7.26
N ARG A 333 16.66 -27.83 -6.77
CA ARG A 333 16.06 -28.69 -5.74
C ARG A 333 15.78 -30.09 -6.25
N GLU A 334 15.22 -30.22 -7.45
CA GLU A 334 14.98 -31.51 -8.11
C GLU A 334 16.31 -32.27 -8.30
N ARG A 335 17.36 -31.56 -8.74
CA ARG A 335 18.72 -32.11 -8.91
C ARG A 335 19.34 -32.54 -7.58
N SER A 336 19.30 -31.68 -6.58
CA SER A 336 19.80 -31.98 -5.23
C SER A 336 19.10 -33.18 -4.61
N ALA A 337 17.77 -33.28 -4.79
CA ALA A 337 16.99 -34.41 -4.31
C ALA A 337 17.34 -35.72 -5.04
N LEU A 338 17.58 -35.67 -6.36
CA LEU A 338 18.05 -36.82 -7.12
C LEU A 338 19.44 -37.28 -6.64
N CYS A 339 20.40 -36.35 -6.53
CA CYS A 339 21.74 -36.64 -6.00
C CYS A 339 21.66 -37.25 -4.59
N TRP A 340 20.77 -36.77 -3.73
CA TRP A 340 20.57 -37.33 -2.41
C TRP A 340 20.01 -38.76 -2.43
N ARG A 341 19.05 -39.05 -3.32
CA ARG A 341 18.53 -40.43 -3.51
C ARG A 341 19.60 -41.37 -4.05
N ARG A 342 20.37 -40.94 -5.07
CA ARG A 342 21.52 -41.70 -5.59
C ARG A 342 22.54 -41.97 -4.48
N LYS A 343 22.86 -40.95 -3.68
CA LYS A 343 23.76 -41.07 -2.52
C LYS A 343 23.28 -42.14 -1.54
N ALA A 344 21.99 -42.18 -1.23
CA ALA A 344 21.43 -43.19 -0.34
C ALA A 344 21.59 -44.62 -0.90
N VAL A 345 21.34 -44.83 -2.20
CA VAL A 345 21.51 -46.14 -2.86
C VAL A 345 22.97 -46.57 -2.84
N ILE A 346 23.90 -45.70 -3.23
CA ILE A 346 25.34 -46.03 -3.22
C ILE A 346 25.83 -46.29 -1.80
N HIS A 347 25.42 -45.48 -0.83
CA HIS A 347 25.77 -45.68 0.58
C HIS A 347 25.34 -47.05 1.08
N GLN A 348 24.11 -47.48 0.78
CA GLN A 348 23.62 -48.81 1.16
C GLN A 348 24.36 -49.93 0.42
N ALA A 349 24.58 -49.80 -0.88
CA ALA A 349 25.31 -50.79 -1.67
C ALA A 349 26.78 -50.94 -1.20
N ALA A 350 27.44 -49.83 -0.89
CA ALA A 350 28.79 -49.82 -0.33
C ALA A 350 28.82 -50.49 1.05
N LEU A 351 27.88 -50.16 1.95
CA LEU A 351 27.81 -50.85 3.24
C LEU A 351 27.70 -52.37 3.08
N ASN A 352 26.85 -52.86 2.18
CA ASN A 352 26.67 -54.29 1.93
C ASN A 352 27.92 -54.95 1.32
N ALA A 353 28.47 -54.37 0.26
CA ALA A 353 29.64 -54.94 -0.43
C ALA A 353 30.90 -54.96 0.44
N LEU A 354 31.04 -53.98 1.33
CA LEU A 354 32.23 -53.79 2.16
C LEU A 354 32.11 -54.48 3.54
N SER A 355 30.92 -55.00 3.87
CA SER A 355 30.71 -55.85 5.06
C SER A 355 30.87 -57.35 4.80
N GLU A 356 30.94 -57.76 3.52
CA GLU A 356 31.32 -59.13 3.16
C GLU A 356 32.81 -59.40 3.48
N PRO A 357 33.13 -60.48 4.22
CA PRO A 357 34.51 -60.79 4.56
C PRO A 357 35.28 -61.21 3.30
N ALA A 358 36.20 -60.37 2.84
CA ALA A 358 37.14 -60.75 1.79
C ALA A 358 37.90 -62.04 2.20
N PRO A 359 38.07 -63.02 1.29
CA PRO A 359 38.88 -64.20 1.56
C PRO A 359 40.36 -63.80 1.55
N GLY A 360 40.87 -63.35 2.69
CA GLY A 360 42.27 -62.98 2.87
C GLY A 360 42.63 -62.79 4.35
N PRO A 361 43.87 -63.06 4.76
CA PRO A 361 44.30 -62.83 6.11
C PRO A 361 44.57 -61.34 6.26
N VAL A 362 43.66 -60.58 6.88
CA VAL A 362 43.92 -59.40 7.74
C VAL A 362 42.59 -58.75 8.11
N LYS A 363 42.48 -58.39 9.39
CA LYS A 363 41.38 -57.64 10.00
C LYS A 363 41.34 -56.19 9.46
N LEU A 364 40.92 -55.98 8.21
CA LEU A 364 40.70 -54.65 7.62
C LEU A 364 39.38 -53.99 8.07
N LYS A 365 38.54 -54.68 8.86
CA LYS A 365 37.24 -54.17 9.34
C LYS A 365 37.31 -52.86 10.13
N LEU A 366 38.47 -52.47 10.66
CA LEU A 366 38.66 -51.29 11.50
C LEU A 366 39.14 -50.02 10.77
N PHE A 367 39.51 -50.12 9.48
CA PHE A 367 40.11 -49.01 8.71
C PHE A 367 39.35 -48.67 7.42
N TYR A 368 38.08 -49.08 7.34
CA TYR A 368 37.26 -48.71 6.18
C TYR A 368 36.96 -47.21 6.21
N PRO A 369 37.10 -46.48 5.08
CA PRO A 369 36.62 -45.12 4.99
C PRO A 369 35.12 -45.10 5.34
N PRO A 370 34.65 -44.14 6.15
CA PRO A 370 33.23 -43.93 6.33
C PRO A 370 32.58 -43.78 4.95
N PRO A 371 31.40 -44.38 4.72
CA PRO A 371 30.76 -44.38 3.40
C PRO A 371 30.60 -42.99 2.77
N ASN A 372 30.53 -41.92 3.56
CA ASN A 372 30.49 -40.55 3.05
C ASN A 372 31.79 -40.09 2.35
N GLU A 373 32.96 -40.55 2.80
CA GLU A 373 34.27 -40.19 2.21
C GLU A 373 34.51 -40.97 0.90
N LEU A 374 34.02 -42.22 0.83
CA LEU A 374 33.97 -42.96 -0.45
C LEU A 374 33.14 -42.24 -1.51
N LEU A 375 32.09 -41.55 -1.10
CA LEU A 375 31.19 -40.83 -2.00
C LEU A 375 31.75 -39.47 -2.46
N THR A 376 32.85 -38.99 -1.85
CA THR A 376 33.50 -37.72 -2.20
C THR A 376 34.86 -37.91 -2.86
N GLU A 377 35.57 -38.99 -2.53
CA GLU A 377 36.97 -39.16 -2.94
C GLU A 377 37.19 -40.27 -3.98
N PHE A 378 36.27 -41.23 -4.10
CA PHE A 378 36.43 -42.32 -5.06
C PHE A 378 35.78 -41.97 -6.42
N PRO A 379 36.58 -41.71 -7.49
CA PRO A 379 36.07 -41.09 -8.72
C PRO A 379 34.95 -41.86 -9.43
N PRO A 380 34.92 -43.21 -9.48
CA PRO A 380 33.82 -43.94 -10.11
C PRO A 380 32.47 -43.75 -9.41
N LEU A 381 32.45 -43.59 -8.09
CA LEU A 381 31.20 -43.32 -7.36
C LEU A 381 30.78 -41.85 -7.45
N VAL A 382 31.75 -40.92 -7.45
CA VAL A 382 31.49 -39.49 -7.72
C VAL A 382 30.88 -39.31 -9.11
N ALA A 383 31.39 -40.01 -10.13
CA ALA A 383 30.84 -39.97 -11.49
C ALA A 383 29.38 -40.45 -11.57
N LEU A 384 28.98 -41.45 -10.77
CA LEU A 384 27.60 -41.92 -10.68
C LEU A 384 26.68 -40.92 -9.95
N LEU A 385 27.22 -40.21 -8.96
CA LEU A 385 26.49 -39.14 -8.25
C LEU A 385 26.27 -37.92 -9.16
N GLU A 386 27.31 -37.51 -9.89
CA GLU A 386 27.32 -36.31 -10.72
C GLU A 386 26.77 -36.54 -12.15
N ASP A 387 26.42 -37.78 -12.52
CA ASP A 387 25.90 -38.13 -13.85
C ASP A 387 24.80 -37.15 -14.29
N PRO A 388 24.96 -36.42 -15.42
CA PRO A 388 24.01 -35.43 -15.91
C PRO A 388 22.63 -36.01 -16.26
N SER A 389 22.48 -37.34 -16.33
CA SER A 389 21.18 -38.00 -16.51
C SER A 389 20.18 -37.62 -15.42
N GLY A 390 18.89 -37.61 -15.77
CA GLY A 390 17.78 -37.41 -14.83
C GLY A 390 17.31 -38.70 -14.16
N ASP A 391 17.98 -39.82 -14.41
CA ASP A 391 17.52 -41.15 -14.03
C ASP A 391 17.86 -41.49 -12.58
N GLU A 392 16.97 -42.23 -11.93
CA GLU A 392 17.27 -42.78 -10.61
C GLU A 392 18.31 -43.91 -10.73
N LEU A 393 19.20 -44.00 -9.74
CA LEU A 393 20.20 -45.07 -9.70
C LEU A 393 19.57 -46.29 -9.02
N ALA A 394 19.44 -47.40 -9.75
CA ALA A 394 18.96 -48.65 -9.20
C ALA A 394 20.06 -49.35 -8.37
N PRO A 395 19.70 -50.09 -7.29
CA PRO A 395 20.67 -50.87 -6.52
C PRO A 395 21.46 -51.90 -7.35
N ASP A 396 20.82 -52.45 -8.38
CA ASP A 396 21.40 -53.48 -9.26
C ASP A 396 22.06 -52.88 -10.52
N ASP A 397 22.32 -51.56 -10.55
CA ASP A 397 22.95 -50.93 -11.72
C ASP A 397 24.34 -51.56 -11.97
N PRO A 398 24.61 -52.09 -13.17
CA PRO A 398 25.87 -52.75 -13.47
C PRO A 398 27.09 -51.83 -13.30
N ARG A 399 26.93 -50.51 -13.48
CA ARG A 399 28.00 -49.54 -13.25
C ARG A 399 28.33 -49.40 -11.76
N LEU A 400 27.31 -49.45 -10.90
CA LEU A 400 27.48 -49.43 -9.45
C LEU A 400 28.13 -50.73 -8.95
N ILE A 401 27.67 -51.88 -9.44
CA ILE A 401 28.25 -53.19 -9.10
C ILE A 401 29.72 -53.27 -9.57
N ALA A 402 30.00 -52.84 -10.81
CA ALA A 402 31.37 -52.86 -11.36
C ALA A 402 32.29 -51.94 -10.56
N ALA A 403 31.81 -50.75 -10.16
CA ALA A 403 32.55 -49.85 -9.30
C ALA A 403 32.89 -50.52 -7.97
N LEU A 404 31.93 -51.15 -7.29
CA LEU A 404 32.14 -51.73 -5.95
C LEU A 404 32.90 -53.07 -5.94
N THR A 405 32.87 -53.83 -7.03
CA THR A 405 33.52 -55.16 -7.14
C THR A 405 34.84 -55.14 -7.91
N GLY A 406 35.15 -54.06 -8.62
CA GLY A 406 36.37 -53.88 -9.39
C GLY A 406 37.65 -53.85 -8.54
N SER A 407 38.79 -54.14 -9.16
CA SER A 407 40.11 -54.06 -8.51
C SER A 407 40.48 -52.63 -8.07
N GLU A 408 39.87 -51.62 -8.70
CA GLU A 408 40.10 -50.19 -8.42
C GLU A 408 39.64 -49.79 -7.00
N VAL A 409 38.48 -50.28 -6.55
CA VAL A 409 38.02 -50.04 -5.17
C VAL A 409 38.97 -50.67 -4.16
N ARG A 410 39.49 -51.87 -4.45
CA ARG A 410 40.46 -52.52 -3.56
C ARG A 410 41.77 -51.71 -3.48
N GLY A 411 42.26 -51.21 -4.62
CA GLY A 411 43.43 -50.33 -4.66
C GLY A 411 43.23 -49.07 -3.83
N PHE A 412 42.10 -48.38 -4.02
CA PHE A 412 41.73 -47.19 -3.26
C PHE A 412 41.65 -47.47 -1.75
N LEU A 413 41.04 -48.59 -1.34
CA LEU A 413 40.94 -48.97 0.06
C LEU A 413 42.28 -49.32 0.70
N HIS A 414 43.21 -49.91 -0.07
CA HIS A 414 44.57 -50.16 0.39
C HIS A 414 45.36 -48.86 0.57
N GLU A 415 45.25 -47.92 -0.36
CA GLU A 415 45.85 -46.59 -0.25
C GLU A 415 45.26 -45.81 0.93
N TRP A 416 43.94 -45.85 1.10
CA TRP A 416 43.26 -45.25 2.25
C TRP A 416 43.76 -45.82 3.58
N ALA A 417 43.79 -47.15 3.71
CA ALA A 417 44.27 -47.81 4.92
C ALA A 417 45.74 -47.47 5.20
N ALA A 418 46.58 -47.34 4.17
CA ALA A 418 47.97 -46.90 4.31
C ALA A 418 48.05 -45.44 4.79
N CYS A 419 47.24 -44.53 4.24
CA CYS A 419 47.17 -43.13 4.66
C CYS A 419 46.69 -42.98 6.12
N VAL A 420 45.64 -43.70 6.52
CA VAL A 420 45.14 -43.67 7.91
C VAL A 420 46.15 -44.32 8.87
N ALA A 421 46.82 -45.40 8.47
CA ALA A 421 47.88 -46.02 9.27
C ALA A 421 49.07 -45.07 9.45
N MET A 422 49.46 -44.33 8.40
CA MET A 422 50.52 -43.32 8.46
C MET A 422 50.11 -42.12 9.33
N ALA A 423 48.88 -41.64 9.22
CA ALA A 423 48.36 -40.55 10.06
C ALA A 423 48.24 -40.97 11.54
N GLY A 424 47.79 -42.21 11.80
CA GLY A 424 47.72 -42.80 13.13
C GLY A 424 49.10 -43.04 13.73
N MET A 425 50.08 -43.48 12.93
CA MET A 425 51.49 -43.59 13.34
C MET A 425 52.10 -42.21 13.63
N CYS A 426 51.81 -41.18 12.83
CA CYS A 426 52.24 -39.81 13.12
C CYS A 426 51.64 -39.29 14.44
N ALA A 427 50.36 -39.56 14.73
CA ALA A 427 49.72 -39.19 16.00
C ALA A 427 50.32 -39.95 17.21
N PHE A 428 50.64 -41.24 17.03
CA PHE A 428 51.31 -42.06 18.05
C PHE A 428 52.76 -41.57 18.31
N PHE A 429 53.50 -41.23 17.26
CA PHE A 429 54.84 -40.65 17.37
C PHE A 429 54.82 -39.26 18.01
N PHE A 430 53.81 -38.43 17.73
CA PHE A 430 53.64 -37.12 18.39
C PHE A 430 53.28 -37.27 19.88
N SER A 431 52.46 -38.26 20.26
CA SER A 431 52.16 -38.53 21.68
C SER A 431 53.34 -39.12 22.47
N PHE A 432 54.25 -39.86 21.83
CA PHE A 432 55.44 -40.40 22.49
C PHE A 432 56.59 -39.37 22.62
N TYR A 433 56.67 -38.37 21.75
CA TYR A 433 57.68 -37.30 21.83
C TYR A 433 57.32 -36.15 22.79
N TYR A 434 56.09 -36.12 23.32
CA TYR A 434 55.59 -35.08 24.25
C TYR A 434 55.20 -35.62 25.64
N LEU A 435 55.95 -36.61 26.15
CA LEU A 435 55.95 -36.94 27.57
C LEU A 435 57.17 -36.27 28.22
N PRO A 436 56.99 -35.23 29.07
CA PRO A 436 58.11 -34.62 29.76
C PRO A 436 58.64 -35.60 30.82
N SER A 437 59.95 -35.84 30.78
CA SER A 437 60.72 -36.54 31.80
C SER A 437 60.67 -35.87 33.16
#